data_AF-A0A0K1T1G1-F1
#
_entry.id   AF-A0A0K1T1G1-F1
#
_cell.length_a   1.000
_cell.length_b   1.000
_cell.length_c   1.000
_cell.angle_alpha   90.00
_cell.angle_beta   90.00
_cell.angle_gamma   90.00
#
_symmetry.space_group_name_H-M   'P 1'
#
loop_
_entity.id
_entity.type
_entity.pdbx_description
1 polymer ?
#
loop_
_entity_poly.entity_id
_entity_poly.type
_entity_poly.pdbx_seq_one_letter_code
_entity_poly.pdbx_strand_id
1 'polypeptide(L)'
;MVGPGGKVRWVQGRKEWGKCEVCYAEFLKGVQHSNSLNCWKVGIPISSLKVQLDDVLVLLDELGVPWKFSFFPFPLRLMSRGVIVLYFSSREEMESVVSEISPLVERPSTMERKFFDTFVNVDWVQGINYRRACPEYDKFGDWRSWKTS
;
A
#
# COMPACT_ATOMS: atom_id res chain seq x y z
N MET A 1 -23.86 16.15 9.83
CA MET A 1 -22.93 17.02 10.57
C MET A 1 -21.70 16.18 10.92
N VAL A 2 -20.52 16.52 10.39
CA VAL A 2 -19.27 15.76 10.55
C VAL A 2 -18.29 16.62 11.32
N GLY A 3 -17.83 16.15 12.48
CA GLY A 3 -16.84 16.83 13.31
C GLY A 3 -15.41 16.77 12.75
N PRO A 4 -14.47 17.54 13.32
CA PRO A 4 -13.11 17.67 12.82
C PRO A 4 -12.28 16.45 13.22
N GLY A 5 -12.12 15.51 12.28
CA GLY A 5 -11.35 14.28 12.45
C GLY A 5 -12.00 13.12 11.74
N GLY A 6 -12.11 13.19 10.41
CA GLY A 6 -12.69 12.11 9.62
C GLY A 6 -11.87 10.82 9.79
N LYS A 7 -12.52 9.68 9.98
CA LYS A 7 -11.85 8.37 9.90
C LYS A 7 -11.44 8.10 8.45
N VAL A 8 -10.29 7.45 8.26
CA VAL A 8 -9.85 6.96 6.94
C VAL A 8 -10.90 5.95 6.44
N ARG A 9 -11.50 6.21 5.27
CA ARG A 9 -12.51 5.34 4.67
C ARG A 9 -11.91 4.61 3.47
N TRP A 10 -11.72 3.31 3.64
CA TRP A 10 -11.22 2.45 2.58
C TRP A 10 -12.34 2.05 1.61
N VAL A 11 -12.01 2.08 0.32
CA VAL A 11 -12.77 1.50 -0.78
C VAL A 11 -11.92 0.37 -1.35
N GLN A 12 -12.53 -0.77 -1.68
CA GLN A 12 -11.81 -1.95 -2.18
C GLN A 12 -12.34 -2.38 -3.55
N GLY A 13 -11.47 -3.05 -4.31
CA GLY A 13 -11.80 -3.61 -5.62
C GLY A 13 -12.59 -4.91 -5.55
N ARG A 14 -12.79 -5.53 -6.72
CA ARG A 14 -13.59 -6.76 -6.85
C ARG A 14 -12.92 -7.98 -6.24
N LYS A 15 -11.58 -8.05 -6.32
CA LYS A 15 -10.79 -9.16 -5.77
C LYS A 15 -10.35 -8.83 -4.35
N GLU A 16 -10.69 -9.71 -3.42
CA GLU A 16 -10.28 -9.57 -2.02
C GLU A 16 -8.91 -10.21 -1.77
N TRP A 17 -8.15 -9.63 -0.84
CA TRP A 17 -6.85 -10.20 -0.42
C TRP A 17 -6.99 -11.36 0.57
N GLY A 18 -7.96 -11.30 1.50
CA GLY A 18 -8.33 -12.40 2.40
C GLY A 18 -7.27 -12.89 3.43
N LYS A 19 -6.02 -12.41 3.40
CA LYS A 19 -4.94 -12.93 4.27
C LYS A 19 -4.61 -12.05 5.49
N CYS A 20 -5.23 -10.87 5.62
CA CYS A 20 -4.85 -9.90 6.66
C CYS A 20 -5.31 -10.30 8.07
N GLU A 21 -6.47 -10.92 8.23
CA GLU A 21 -7.06 -11.19 9.55
C GLU A 21 -6.22 -12.18 10.36
N VAL A 22 -5.82 -13.30 9.75
CA VAL A 22 -4.97 -14.31 10.39
C VAL A 22 -3.62 -13.73 10.78
N CYS A 23 -3.00 -12.96 9.88
CA CYS A 23 -1.77 -12.23 10.18
C CYS A 23 -1.95 -11.35 11.42
N TYR A 24 -2.98 -10.51 11.43
CA TYR A 24 -3.21 -9.57 12.52
C TYR A 24 -3.50 -10.28 13.86
N ALA A 25 -4.26 -11.37 13.86
CA ALA A 25 -4.52 -12.17 15.05
C ALA A 25 -3.22 -12.73 15.66
N GLU A 26 -2.29 -13.20 14.83
CA GLU A 26 -0.97 -13.69 15.28
C GLU A 26 -0.05 -12.54 15.73
N PHE A 27 -0.12 -11.39 15.05
CA PHE A 27 0.60 -10.19 15.44
C PHE A 27 0.25 -9.76 16.87
N LEU A 28 -1.04 -9.80 17.24
CA LEU A 28 -1.51 -9.47 18.60
C LEU A 28 -0.94 -10.41 19.66
N LYS A 29 -0.58 -11.65 19.29
CA LYS A 29 0.11 -12.62 20.15
C LYS A 29 1.63 -12.42 20.19
N GLY A 30 2.16 -11.42 19.50
CA GLY A 30 3.60 -11.20 19.38
C GLY A 30 4.30 -12.11 18.38
N VAL A 31 3.56 -12.77 17.48
CA VAL A 31 4.10 -13.72 16.50
C VAL A 31 4.17 -13.09 15.10
N GLN A 32 5.30 -13.25 14.42
CA GLN A 32 5.45 -12.88 13.01
C GLN A 32 4.97 -14.04 12.13
N HIS A 33 3.71 -13.99 11.69
CA HIS A 33 3.13 -15.03 10.85
C HIS A 33 3.82 -15.12 9.47
N SER A 34 4.01 -16.33 8.93
CA SER A 34 4.71 -16.57 7.66
C SER A 34 4.10 -15.81 6.48
N ASN A 35 2.78 -15.68 6.41
CA ASN A 35 2.10 -14.88 5.39
C ASN A 35 2.59 -13.41 5.36
N SER A 36 2.99 -12.84 6.51
CA SER A 36 3.53 -11.47 6.56
C SER A 36 4.90 -11.38 5.88
N LEU A 37 5.71 -12.44 5.92
CA LEU A 37 7.03 -12.50 5.30
C LEU A 37 7.00 -12.52 3.77
N ASN A 38 5.88 -13.00 3.21
CA ASN A 38 5.70 -13.22 1.77
C ASN A 38 4.64 -12.29 1.14
N CYS A 39 3.95 -11.48 1.95
CA CYS A 39 2.99 -10.50 1.47
C CYS A 39 3.71 -9.23 1.01
N TRP A 40 3.60 -8.92 -0.27
CA TRP A 40 4.09 -7.68 -0.85
C TRP A 40 2.94 -6.68 -0.97
N LYS A 41 3.24 -5.42 -0.65
CA LYS A 41 2.30 -4.31 -0.78
C LYS A 41 2.91 -3.21 -1.59
N VAL A 42 2.11 -2.69 -2.50
CA VAL A 42 2.47 -1.54 -3.32
C VAL A 42 1.57 -0.38 -2.92
N GLY A 43 2.16 0.78 -2.65
CA GLY A 43 1.47 2.03 -2.41
C GLY A 43 1.66 3.00 -3.57
N ILE A 44 0.56 3.47 -4.15
CA ILE A 44 0.54 4.50 -5.18
C ILE A 44 -0.11 5.74 -4.57
N PRO A 45 0.65 6.80 -4.29
CA PRO A 45 0.05 8.06 -3.84
C PRO A 45 -0.94 8.58 -4.87
N ILE A 46 -2.14 8.99 -4.45
CA ILE A 46 -3.17 9.44 -5.40
C ILE A 46 -2.74 10.72 -6.13
N SER A 47 -1.91 11.56 -5.49
CA SER A 47 -1.29 12.75 -6.10
C SER A 47 -0.27 12.41 -7.20
N SER A 48 0.20 11.17 -7.27
CA SER A 48 1.18 10.73 -8.27
C SER A 48 0.55 10.19 -9.55
N LEU A 49 -0.78 10.14 -9.66
CA LEU A 49 -1.42 9.63 -10.87
C LEU A 49 -1.41 10.68 -11.98
N LYS A 50 -0.94 10.28 -13.17
CA LYS A 50 -1.01 11.10 -14.40
C LYS A 50 -2.38 11.05 -15.09
N VAL A 51 -3.20 10.08 -14.69
CA VAL A 51 -4.54 9.80 -15.22
C VAL A 51 -5.57 9.85 -14.09
N GLN A 52 -6.86 9.74 -14.43
CA GLN A 52 -7.90 9.75 -13.40
C GLN A 52 -7.83 8.49 -12.54
N LEU A 53 -8.18 8.64 -11.26
CA LEU A 53 -8.22 7.52 -10.32
C LEU A 53 -9.09 6.38 -10.84
N ASP A 54 -10.29 6.68 -11.34
CA ASP A 54 -11.25 5.67 -11.79
C ASP A 54 -10.69 4.82 -12.93
N ASP A 55 -9.93 5.40 -13.87
CA ASP A 55 -9.29 4.67 -14.97
C ASP A 55 -8.26 3.65 -14.44
N VAL A 56 -7.48 4.04 -13.41
CA VAL A 56 -6.52 3.15 -12.75
C VAL A 56 -7.24 2.02 -12.02
N LEU A 57 -8.36 2.32 -11.33
CA LEU A 57 -9.11 1.31 -10.61
C LEU A 57 -9.74 0.27 -11.54
N VAL A 58 -10.25 0.69 -12.71
CA VAL A 58 -10.76 -0.21 -13.74
C VAL A 58 -9.63 -1.11 -14.26
N LEU A 59 -8.48 -0.55 -14.59
CA LEU A 59 -7.31 -1.33 -15.02
C LEU A 59 -6.90 -2.37 -13.96
N LEU A 60 -6.86 -1.98 -12.68
CA LEU A 60 -6.48 -2.90 -11.60
C LEU A 60 -7.51 -4.05 -11.42
N ASP A 61 -8.80 -3.77 -11.62
CA ASP A 61 -9.83 -4.81 -11.66
C ASP A 61 -9.65 -5.76 -12.86
N GLU A 62 -9.30 -5.24 -14.04
CA GLU A 62 -9.04 -6.02 -15.25
C GLU A 62 -7.79 -6.92 -15.11
N LEU A 63 -6.73 -6.40 -14.47
CA LEU A 63 -5.54 -7.16 -14.12
C LEU A 63 -5.78 -8.20 -13.02
N GLY A 64 -6.97 -8.20 -12.40
CA GLY A 64 -7.31 -9.11 -11.32
C GLY A 64 -6.41 -8.93 -10.10
N VAL A 65 -6.03 -7.69 -9.79
CA VAL A 65 -5.16 -7.35 -8.66
C VAL A 65 -6.02 -6.95 -7.45
N PRO A 66 -5.82 -7.53 -6.26
CA PRO A 66 -6.50 -7.06 -5.07
C PRO A 66 -6.01 -5.65 -4.71
N TRP A 67 -6.93 -4.68 -4.68
CA TRP A 67 -6.61 -3.30 -4.38
C TRP A 67 -7.58 -2.69 -3.37
N LYS A 68 -7.10 -1.68 -2.65
CA LYS A 68 -7.94 -0.75 -1.90
C LYS A 68 -7.37 0.66 -1.98
N PHE A 69 -8.19 1.69 -1.90
CA PHE A 69 -7.71 3.06 -1.77
C PHE A 69 -8.43 3.82 -0.67
N SER A 70 -7.84 4.90 -0.22
CA SER A 70 -8.50 5.89 0.61
C SER A 70 -7.94 7.27 0.31
N PHE A 71 -8.82 8.27 0.32
CA PHE A 71 -8.40 9.65 0.54
C PHE A 71 -8.08 9.85 2.02
N PHE A 72 -7.04 10.60 2.32
CA PHE A 72 -6.70 10.90 3.71
C PHE A 72 -7.55 12.08 4.22
N PRO A 73 -8.04 12.00 5.46
CA PRO A 73 -8.76 13.07 6.12
C PRO A 73 -7.78 14.19 6.57
N PHE A 74 -8.30 15.36 6.90
CA PHE A 74 -7.51 16.38 7.59
C PHE A 74 -7.11 15.88 8.99
N PRO A 75 -5.87 16.11 9.46
CA PRO A 75 -4.79 16.88 8.82
C PRO A 75 -3.86 16.08 7.90
N LEU A 76 -3.99 14.75 7.82
CA LEU A 76 -3.13 13.89 6.99
C LEU A 76 -3.13 14.29 5.51
N ARG A 77 -4.27 14.80 5.00
CA ARG A 77 -4.42 15.31 3.63
C ARG A 77 -3.39 16.38 3.24
N LEU A 78 -2.84 17.10 4.22
CA LEU A 78 -1.80 18.12 3.98
C LEU A 78 -0.47 17.52 3.54
N MET A 79 -0.19 16.27 3.93
CA MET A 79 1.07 15.58 3.61
C MET A 79 0.92 14.61 2.43
N SER A 80 -0.27 14.00 2.30
CA SER A 80 -0.59 13.10 1.19
C SER A 80 -2.09 13.12 0.93
N ARG A 81 -2.51 13.18 -0.35
CA ARG A 81 -3.94 13.19 -0.71
C ARG A 81 -4.63 11.88 -0.33
N GLY A 82 -3.88 10.79 -0.27
CA GLY A 82 -4.38 9.43 -0.12
C GLY A 82 -3.51 8.46 -0.89
N VAL A 83 -3.86 7.18 -0.83
CA VAL A 83 -3.05 6.11 -1.40
C VAL A 83 -3.93 5.00 -1.95
N ILE A 84 -3.53 4.42 -3.08
CA ILE A 84 -3.98 3.10 -3.55
C ILE A 84 -2.99 2.07 -3.03
N VAL A 85 -3.48 0.99 -2.43
CA VAL A 85 -2.70 -0.13 -1.93
C VAL A 85 -3.05 -1.38 -2.73
N LEU A 86 -2.04 -2.01 -3.32
CA LEU A 86 -2.15 -3.30 -4.00
C LEU A 86 -1.51 -4.40 -3.15
N TYR A 87 -1.97 -5.64 -3.33
CA TYR A 87 -1.49 -6.80 -2.58
C TYR A 87 -1.05 -7.93 -3.48
N PHE A 88 0.13 -8.49 -3.20
CA PHE A 88 0.70 -9.58 -3.99
C PHE A 88 1.26 -10.69 -3.10
N SER A 89 1.25 -11.91 -3.63
CA SER A 89 1.76 -13.09 -2.91
C SER A 89 3.21 -13.40 -3.25
N SER A 90 3.75 -12.80 -4.31
CA SER A 90 5.15 -12.93 -4.69
C SER A 90 5.72 -11.61 -5.17
N ARG A 91 7.05 -11.52 -5.20
CA ARG A 91 7.76 -10.33 -5.67
C ARG A 91 7.63 -10.20 -7.18
N GLU A 92 7.63 -11.31 -7.88
CA GLU A 92 7.55 -11.39 -9.34
C GLU A 92 6.20 -10.87 -9.84
N GLU A 93 5.10 -11.27 -9.18
CA GLU A 93 3.75 -10.76 -9.46
C GLU A 93 3.68 -9.25 -9.25
N MET A 94 4.25 -8.77 -8.15
CA MET A 94 4.34 -7.35 -7.83
C MET A 94 5.12 -6.58 -8.90
N GLU A 95 6.32 -7.05 -9.27
CA GLU A 95 7.19 -6.38 -10.24
C GLU A 95 6.55 -6.33 -11.64
N SER A 96 5.86 -7.40 -12.06
CA SER A 96 5.11 -7.43 -13.32
C SER A 96 4.04 -6.33 -13.35
N VAL A 97 3.17 -6.28 -12.33
CA VAL A 97 2.10 -5.27 -12.27
C VAL A 97 2.67 -3.86 -12.13
N VAL A 98 3.70 -3.66 -11.31
CA VAL A 98 4.39 -2.37 -11.16
C VAL A 98 4.92 -1.87 -12.51
N SER A 99 5.50 -2.74 -13.33
CA SER A 99 5.95 -2.37 -14.68
C SER A 99 4.81 -1.84 -15.54
N GLU A 100 3.65 -2.49 -15.51
CA GLU A 100 2.47 -2.09 -16.30
C GLU A 100 1.88 -0.75 -15.87
N ILE A 101 1.81 -0.49 -14.56
CA ILE A 101 1.21 0.74 -14.04
C ILE A 101 2.20 1.92 -13.97
N SER A 102 3.51 1.66 -13.90
CA SER A 102 4.52 2.71 -13.72
C SER A 102 4.46 3.86 -14.74
N PRO A 103 4.11 3.65 -16.03
CA PRO A 103 3.96 4.76 -16.98
C PRO A 103 2.85 5.76 -16.59
N LEU A 104 1.84 5.31 -15.85
CA LEU A 104 0.69 6.10 -15.39
C LEU A 104 0.99 6.89 -14.10
N VAL A 105 2.16 6.69 -13.50
CA VAL A 105 2.55 7.27 -12.22
C VAL A 105 3.74 8.19 -12.40
N GLU A 106 3.70 9.36 -11.75
CA GLU A 106 4.81 10.29 -11.65
C GLU A 106 5.38 10.35 -10.24
N ARG A 107 6.59 10.91 -10.12
CA ARG A 107 7.28 10.99 -8.84
C ARG A 107 6.51 11.92 -7.88
N PRO A 108 6.13 11.46 -6.67
CA PRO A 108 5.48 12.31 -5.68
C PRO A 108 6.43 13.41 -5.17
N SER A 109 5.83 14.42 -4.54
CA SER A 109 6.58 15.50 -3.90
C SER A 109 7.53 14.97 -2.81
N THR A 110 8.59 15.73 -2.52
CA THR A 110 9.54 15.38 -1.44
C THR A 110 8.85 15.23 -0.08
N MET A 111 7.82 16.04 0.18
CA MET A 111 7.05 15.96 1.43
C MET A 111 6.29 14.64 1.53
N GLU A 112 5.59 14.27 0.47
CA GLU A 112 4.80 13.04 0.42
C GLU A 112 5.71 11.80 0.48
N ARG A 113 6.88 11.83 -0.18
CA ARG A 113 7.87 10.76 -0.06
C ARG A 113 8.32 10.56 1.39
N LYS A 114 8.73 11.64 2.05
CA LYS A 114 9.13 11.60 3.46
C LYS A 114 8.03 11.09 4.37
N PHE A 115 6.76 11.43 4.09
CA PHE A 115 5.62 10.91 4.83
C PHE A 115 5.59 9.37 4.77
N PHE A 116 5.62 8.77 3.58
CA PHE A 116 5.62 7.31 3.47
C PHE A 116 6.91 6.67 4.01
N ASP A 117 8.08 7.27 3.79
CA ASP A 117 9.35 6.77 4.33
C ASP A 117 9.30 6.69 5.87
N THR A 118 8.77 7.73 6.50
CA THR A 118 8.75 7.86 7.96
C THR A 118 7.68 6.99 8.61
N PHE A 119 6.45 7.02 8.08
CA PHE A 119 5.30 6.39 8.74
C PHE A 119 4.98 5.00 8.21
N VAL A 120 5.52 4.64 7.05
CA VAL A 120 5.22 3.37 6.39
C VAL A 120 6.48 2.57 6.10
N ASN A 121 7.70 3.11 6.24
CA ASN A 121 8.97 2.41 6.02
C ASN A 121 8.99 1.63 4.69
N VAL A 122 9.12 2.34 3.58
CA VAL A 122 8.95 1.80 2.22
C VAL A 122 10.22 1.93 1.39
N ASP A 123 10.32 1.13 0.34
CA ASP A 123 11.22 1.39 -0.79
C ASP A 123 10.43 2.01 -1.95
N TRP A 124 11.16 2.65 -2.87
CA TRP A 124 10.57 3.34 -4.02
C TRP A 124 11.08 2.79 -5.33
N VAL A 125 10.17 2.72 -6.29
CA VAL A 125 10.46 2.54 -7.71
C VAL A 125 9.69 3.60 -8.47
N GLN A 126 10.42 4.56 -9.05
CA GLN A 126 9.86 5.76 -9.69
C GLN A 126 8.94 6.57 -8.75
N GLY A 127 7.63 6.55 -8.98
CA GLY A 127 6.60 7.22 -8.17
C GLY A 127 5.79 6.27 -7.27
N ILE A 128 6.13 4.99 -7.27
CA ILE A 128 5.42 3.93 -6.55
C ILE A 128 6.27 3.50 -5.37
N ASN A 129 5.65 3.33 -4.20
CA ASN A 129 6.31 2.74 -3.06
C ASN A 129 5.91 1.28 -2.87
N TYR A 130 6.75 0.51 -2.21
CA TYR A 130 6.44 -0.88 -1.87
C TYR A 130 7.15 -1.31 -0.59
N ARG A 131 6.62 -2.37 0.03
CA ARG A 131 7.22 -3.05 1.17
C ARG A 131 6.64 -4.44 1.36
N ARG A 132 7.24 -5.20 2.28
CA ARG A 132 6.63 -6.43 2.82
C ARG A 132 5.80 -6.16 4.06
N ALA A 133 4.78 -6.99 4.27
CA ALA A 133 3.87 -6.97 5.41
C ALA A 133 3.14 -5.62 5.64
N CYS A 134 2.39 -5.54 6.74
CA CYS A 134 1.85 -4.29 7.26
C CYS A 134 2.92 -3.51 8.06
N PRO A 135 2.88 -2.17 8.11
CA PRO A 135 3.83 -1.37 8.88
C PRO A 135 3.95 -1.73 10.36
N GLU A 136 2.87 -2.22 10.96
CA GLU A 136 2.84 -2.67 12.35
C GLU A 136 3.88 -3.77 12.62
N TYR A 137 4.24 -4.57 11.61
CA TYR A 137 5.24 -5.63 11.73
C TYR A 137 6.67 -5.12 11.84
N ASP A 138 6.94 -3.83 11.65
CA ASP A 138 8.28 -3.24 11.88
C ASP A 138 8.75 -3.41 13.33
N LYS A 139 7.85 -3.79 14.26
CA LYS A 139 8.23 -4.27 15.61
C LYS A 139 9.17 -5.47 15.61
N PHE A 140 9.16 -6.27 14.53
CA PHE A 140 10.04 -7.43 14.33
C PHE A 140 11.34 -7.05 13.59
N GLY A 141 11.65 -5.76 13.48
CA GLY A 141 12.81 -5.24 12.76
C GLY A 141 12.48 -4.83 11.33
N ASP A 142 13.49 -4.36 10.59
CA ASP A 142 13.30 -3.87 9.23
C ASP A 142 12.89 -4.99 8.27
N TRP A 143 11.83 -4.77 7.51
CA TRP A 143 11.27 -5.77 6.60
C TRP A 143 12.23 -6.21 5.50
N ARG A 144 13.28 -5.44 5.18
CA ARG A 144 14.32 -5.82 4.21
C ARG A 144 15.27 -6.88 4.76
N SER A 145 15.35 -7.00 6.09
CA SER A 145 16.24 -7.94 6.78
C SER A 145 15.58 -9.28 7.12
N TRP A 146 14.25 -9.39 7.04
CA TRP A 146 13.56 -10.62 7.41
C TRP A 146 13.91 -11.76 6.44
N LYS A 147 14.28 -12.91 7.01
CA LYS A 147 14.52 -14.14 6.25
C LYS A 147 13.21 -14.61 5.62
N THR A 148 13.20 -14.79 4.31
CA THR A 148 12.13 -15.52 3.61
C THR A 148 12.27 -17.00 3.92
N SER A 149 11.14 -17.66 4.16
CA SER A 149 11.05 -19.10 4.41
C SER A 149 11.25 -19.89 3.13
#